data_AF-A0A1Y5HPL8-F1
#
_entry.id   AF-A0A1Y5HPL8-F1
#
_cell.length_a   1.000
_cell.length_b   1.000
_cell.length_c   1.000
_cell.angle_alpha   90.00
_cell.angle_beta   90.00
_cell.angle_gamma   90.00
#
_symmetry.space_group_name_H-M   'P 1'
#
loop_
_entity.id
_entity.type
_entity.pdbx_description
1 polymer ?
#
loop_
_entity_poly.entity_id
_entity_poly.type
_entity_poly.pdbx_seq_one_letter_code
_entity_poly.pdbx_strand_id
1 'polypeptide(L)' 'MDLSPKELREMVIRPTLVSLGKHSQAAENLLMAIASVKQENINRLEATNGKAYGIFQIDVPSHQRVW' A
#
# COMPACT_ATOMS: atom_id res chain seq x y z
N MET A 1 -7.38 -4.26 11.36
CA MET A 1 -8.09 -5.22 10.47
C MET A 1 -6.98 -5.83 9.64
N ASP A 2 -6.53 -7.02 10.00
CA ASP A 2 -5.37 -7.61 9.35
C ASP A 2 -5.87 -8.42 8.16
N LEU A 3 -5.74 -7.83 6.97
CA LEU A 3 -6.00 -8.53 5.71
C LEU A 3 -4.82 -9.48 5.45
N SER A 4 -5.10 -10.75 5.17
CA SER A 4 -4.08 -11.64 4.62
C SER A 4 -3.57 -11.08 3.27
N PRO A 5 -2.37 -11.48 2.81
CA PRO A 5 -1.87 -11.05 1.50
C PRO A 5 -2.84 -11.37 0.35
N LYS A 6 -3.57 -12.48 0.45
CA LYS A 6 -4.59 -12.88 -0.52
C LYS A 6 -5.78 -11.91 -0.48
N GLU A 7 -6.32 -11.64 0.70
CA GLU A 7 -7.45 -10.70 0.86
C GLU A 7 -7.07 -9.28 0.43
N LEU A 8 -5.88 -8.80 0.78
CA LEU A 8 -5.37 -7.50 0.32
C LEU A 8 -5.35 -7.41 -1.21
N ARG A 9 -4.86 -8.46 -1.88
CA ARG A 9 -4.83 -8.52 -3.34
C ARG A 9 -6.22 -8.54 -3.94
N GLU A 10 -7.08 -9.45 -3.45
CA GLU A 10 -8.37 -9.77 -4.08
C GLU A 10 -9.46 -8.74 -3.75
N MET A 11 -9.45 -8.18 -2.54
CA MET A 11 -10.51 -7.30 -2.04
C MET A 11 -10.18 -5.82 -2.14
N VAL A 12 -8.89 -5.45 -2.22
CA VAL A 12 -8.48 -4.03 -2.25
C VAL A 12 -7.73 -3.70 -3.54
N ILE A 13 -6.58 -4.34 -3.78
CA ILE A 13 -5.68 -3.94 -4.87
C ILE A 13 -6.30 -4.19 -6.24
N ARG A 14 -6.74 -5.42 -6.53
CA ARG A 14 -7.36 -5.77 -7.81
C ARG A 14 -8.58 -4.90 -8.14
N PRO A 15 -9.61 -4.81 -7.28
CA PRO A 15 -10.79 -4.01 -7.60
C PRO A 15 -10.47 -2.52 -7.77
N THR A 16 -9.51 -1.97 -7.01
CA THR A 16 -9.06 -0.59 -7.18
C THR A 16 -8.35 -0.37 -8.52
N LEU A 17 -7.46 -1.28 -8.92
CA LEU A 17 -6.78 -1.16 -10.21
C LEU A 17 -7.76 -1.31 -11.39
N VAL A 18 -8.78 -2.16 -11.25
CA VAL A 18 -9.85 -2.32 -12.24
C VAL A 18 -10.67 -1.04 -12.36
N SER A 19 -11.10 -0.44 -11.24
CA SER A 19 -11.89 0.80 -11.27
C SER A 19 -11.13 1.99 -11.86
N LEU A 20 -9.80 2.02 -11.72
CA LEU A 20 -8.93 3.03 -12.30
C LEU A 20 -8.57 2.77 -13.78
N GLY A 21 -8.96 1.64 -14.36
CA GLY A 21 -8.52 1.23 -15.70
C GLY A 21 -7.01 1.01 -15.81
N LYS A 22 -6.36 0.66 -14.69
CA LYS A 22 -4.90 0.44 -14.58
C LYS A 22 -4.55 -1.01 -14.21
N HIS A 23 -5.50 -1.92 -14.33
CA HIS A 23 -5.30 -3.31 -13.98
C HIS A 23 -4.29 -4.02 -14.89
N SER A 24 -3.27 -4.59 -14.26
CA SER A 24 -2.37 -5.58 -14.85
C SER A 24 -1.80 -6.45 -13.73
N GLN A 25 -1.39 -7.68 -14.06
CA GLN A 25 -0.73 -8.55 -13.08
C GLN A 25 0.55 -7.93 -12.52
N ALA A 26 1.28 -7.17 -13.34
CA ALA A 26 2.48 -6.45 -12.92
C ALA A 26 2.14 -5.36 -11.88
N ALA A 27 1.05 -4.61 -12.06
CA ALA A 27 0.60 -3.61 -11.10
C ALA A 27 0.15 -4.23 -9.77
N GLU A 28 -0.59 -5.36 -9.80
CA GLU A 28 -0.93 -6.10 -8.57
C GLU A 28 0.32 -6.56 -7.83
N ASN A 29 1.29 -7.13 -8.55
CA ASN A 29 2.53 -7.64 -7.96
C ASN A 29 3.37 -6.52 -7.34
N LEU A 30 3.48 -5.38 -8.03
CA LEU A 30 4.21 -4.22 -7.54
C LEU A 30 3.61 -3.68 -6.24
N LEU A 31 2.29 -3.47 -6.19
CA LEU A 31 1.63 -2.97 -4.99
C LEU A 31 1.73 -3.95 -3.82
N MET A 32 1.62 -5.26 -4.08
CA MET A 32 1.83 -6.28 -3.06
C MET A 32 3.26 -6.29 -2.52
N ALA A 33 4.26 -6.14 -3.39
CA ALA A 33 5.67 -6.07 -2.97
C ALA A 33 5.93 -4.84 -2.11
N ILE A 34 5.41 -3.68 -2.50
CA ILE A 34 5.54 -2.44 -1.70
C ILE A 34 4.88 -2.64 -0.33
N ALA A 35 3.66 -3.19 -0.29
CA ALA A 35 2.96 -3.47 0.96
C ALA A 35 3.79 -4.39 1.88
N SER A 36 4.32 -5.50 1.38
CA SER A 36 5.16 -6.43 2.17
C SER A 36 6.39 -5.72 2.74
N VAL A 37 7.15 -5.04 1.88
CA VAL A 37 8.38 -4.34 2.29
C VAL A 37 8.08 -3.25 3.32
N LYS A 38 6.99 -2.48 3.16
CA LYS A 38 6.63 -1.42 4.11
C LYS A 38 6.19 -2.00 5.46
N GLN A 39 5.40 -3.08 5.47
CA GLN A 39 4.96 -3.73 6.71
C GLN A 39 6.12 -4.36 7.48
N GLU A 40 7.04 -5.04 6.79
CA GLU A 40 8.23 -5.65 7.41
C GLU A 40 9.17 -4.61 8.05
N ASN A 41 9.14 -3.37 7.56
CA ASN A 41 10.04 -2.30 7.98
C ASN A 41 9.33 -1.17 8.74
N ILE A 42 8.10 -1.39 9.22
CA ILE A 42 7.25 -0.35 9.82
C ILE A 42 7.95 0.39 10.96
N ASN A 43 8.53 -0.34 11.91
CA ASN A 43 9.24 0.24 13.06
C ASN A 43 10.43 1.11 12.64
N ARG A 44 11.14 0.71 11.57
CA ARG A 44 12.28 1.47 11.06
C ARG A 44 11.82 2.73 10.32
N LEU A 45 10.70 2.65 9.59
CA LEU A 45 10.14 3.76 8.83
C LEU A 45 9.54 4.83 9.76
N GLU A 46 8.85 4.43 10.83
CA GLU A 46 8.33 5.36 11.83
C GLU A 46 9.45 6.16 12.53
N ALA A 47 10.60 5.52 12.76
CA ALA A 47 11.74 6.16 13.39
C ALA A 47 12.42 7.23 12.50
N THR A 48 12.36 7.09 11.16
CA THR A 48 13.08 7.98 10.24
C THR A 48 12.23 9.05 9.59
N ASN A 49 10.96 8.76 9.30
CA ASN A 49 10.12 9.60 8.44
C ASN A 49 8.93 10.25 9.19
N GLY A 50 8.90 10.13 10.52
CA GLY A 50 7.74 10.53 11.30
C GLY A 50 6.54 9.61 11.04
N LYS A 51 5.35 10.06 11.43
CA LYS A 51 4.15 9.24 11.43
C LYS A 51 3.59 9.06 10.01
N ALA A 52 3.66 7.84 9.50
CA ALA A 52 3.09 7.42 8.22
C ALA A 52 1.92 6.44 8.45
N TYR A 53 1.02 6.31 7.48
CA TYR A 53 -0.27 5.65 7.70
C TYR A 53 -0.57 4.55 6.70
N GLY A 54 -1.33 3.56 7.19
CA GLY A 54 -1.87 2.47 6.39
C GLY A 54 -0.82 1.47 5.89
N ILE A 55 -1.27 0.59 5.01
CA ILE A 55 -0.48 -0.54 4.50
C ILE A 55 0.75 -0.07 3.71
N PHE A 56 0.61 1.05 3.00
CA PHE A 56 1.66 1.64 2.17
C PHE A 56 2.55 2.65 2.90
N GLN A 57 2.26 2.96 4.17
CA GLN A 57 3.04 3.90 4.99
C GLN A 57 3.23 5.24 4.28
N ILE A 58 2.12 5.87 3.89
CA ILE A 58 2.11 7.19 3.24
C ILE A 58 2.12 8.28 4.33
N ASP A 59 3.02 9.25 4.22
CA ASP A 59 3.09 10.40 5.14
C ASP A 59 2.01 11.46 4.84
N VAL A 60 1.71 12.30 5.84
CA VAL A 60 0.65 13.32 5.73
C VAL A 60 0.90 14.31 4.58
N PRO A 61 2.10 14.91 4.43
CA PRO A 61 2.39 15.79 3.30
C PRO A 61 2.17 15.15 1.92
N SER A 62 2.60 13.90 1.72
CA SER A 62 2.41 13.17 0.47
C SER A 62 0.93 12.92 0.18
N HIS A 63 0.14 12.57 1.21
CA HIS A 63 -1.30 12.38 1.05
C HIS A 63 -2.00 13.68 0.62
N GLN A 64 -1.76 14.79 1.33
CA GLN A 64 -2.38 16.10 1.02
C GLN A 64 -2.00 16.68 -0.35
N ARG A 65 -0.95 16.17 -1.00
CA ARG A 65 -0.54 16.62 -2.32
C ARG A 65 -1.36 15.98 -3.44
N VAL A 66 -1.82 14.75 -3.24
CA VAL A 66 -2.50 13.93 -4.26
C VAL A 66 -4.02 13.98 -4.09
N TRP A 67 -4.49 14.08 -2.85
CA TRP A 67 -5.90 14.19 -2.47
C TRP A 67 -6.18 15.55 -1.85
#